data_AF-A0A8H3C8V5-F1
#
_entry.id   AF-A0A8H3C8V5-F1
#
_cell.length_a   1.000
_cell.length_b   1.000
_cell.length_c   1.000
_cell.angle_alpha   90.00
_cell.angle_beta   90.00
_cell.angle_gamma   90.00
#
_symmetry.space_group_name_H-M   'P 1'
#
loop_
_entity.id
_entity.type
_entity.pdbx_description
1 polymer ?
#
loop_
_entity_poly.entity_id
_entity_poly.type
_entity_poly.pdbx_seq_one_letter_code
_entity_poly.pdbx_strand_id
1 'polypeptide(L)'
;MTTLLIFASRTGSPAVTLIPQTFNGTKLVIPKAPALGLLLQEPRFGTYNKHVLEENELAAGRGQTDRIRELIEWEPLRENIDAFKHAFIYNRIRAEEAKHSVFAAWLKFIDDYEGWEFKYLNPRGEVPPEAVVHPGKRKRGTTDKFREYLWKNPASKGDESVTDSEDEDTSKKPNADMEG
;
A
#
# COMPACT_ATOMS: atom_id res chain seq x y z
N MET A 1 1.24 -1.31 6.05
CA MET A 1 0.51 -1.18 7.34
C MET A 1 -0.63 -2.17 7.47
N THR A 2 -1.66 -2.14 6.61
CA THR A 2 -2.86 -3.00 6.72
C THR A 2 -2.54 -4.50 6.81
N THR A 3 -1.64 -5.01 5.96
CA THR A 3 -1.20 -6.41 6.02
C THR A 3 -0.66 -6.82 7.39
N LEU A 4 0.25 -6.01 7.95
CA LEU A 4 0.91 -6.32 9.21
C LEU A 4 -0.10 -6.40 10.36
N LEU A 5 -1.12 -5.52 10.34
CA LEU A 5 -2.20 -5.54 11.32
C LEU A 5 -3.05 -6.81 11.18
N ILE A 6 -3.50 -7.13 9.96
CA ILE A 6 -4.32 -8.32 9.69
C ILE A 6 -3.56 -9.58 10.12
N PHE A 7 -2.29 -9.70 9.74
CA PHE A 7 -1.48 -10.87 10.05
C PHE A 7 -1.19 -10.97 11.54
N ALA A 8 -0.85 -9.86 12.21
CA ALA A 8 -0.66 -9.87 13.66
C ALA A 8 -1.93 -10.31 14.40
N SER A 9 -3.12 -9.84 13.97
CA SER A 9 -4.39 -10.32 14.51
C SER A 9 -4.63 -11.80 14.22
N ARG A 10 -4.28 -12.27 13.02
CA ARG A 10 -4.48 -13.66 12.59
C ARG A 10 -3.57 -14.65 13.34
N THR A 11 -2.32 -14.27 13.60
CA THR A 11 -1.29 -15.10 14.26
C THR A 11 -1.23 -14.90 15.77
N GLY A 12 -2.04 -14.00 16.33
CA GLY A 12 -2.01 -13.65 17.76
C GLY A 12 -0.73 -12.92 18.17
N SER A 13 0.00 -12.33 17.23
CA SER A 13 1.20 -11.56 17.51
C SER A 13 0.85 -10.20 18.12
N PRO A 14 1.50 -9.79 19.22
CA PRO A 14 1.23 -8.49 19.84
C PRO A 14 1.59 -7.33 18.89
N ALA A 15 0.58 -6.73 18.25
CA ALA A 15 0.75 -5.62 17.31
C ALA A 15 1.43 -4.40 17.96
N VAL A 16 1.19 -4.19 19.27
CA VAL A 16 1.73 -3.07 20.05
C VAL A 16 3.26 -3.10 20.14
N THR A 17 3.88 -4.28 20.17
CA THR A 17 5.35 -4.40 20.22
C THR A 17 5.93 -4.54 18.82
N LEU A 18 5.26 -5.27 17.92
CA LEU A 18 5.78 -5.60 16.60
C LEU A 18 5.77 -4.39 15.64
N ILE A 19 4.69 -3.61 15.59
CA ILE A 19 4.54 -2.51 14.63
C ILE A 19 5.62 -1.42 14.83
N PRO A 20 5.90 -0.92 16.05
CA PRO A 20 6.96 0.06 16.27
C PRO A 20 8.33 -0.40 15.78
N GLN A 21 8.65 -1.70 15.90
CA GLN A 21 9.92 -2.26 15.44
C GLN A 21 10.09 -2.17 13.92
N THR A 22 8.98 -2.11 13.16
CA THR A 22 9.02 -1.99 11.68
C THR A 22 9.35 -0.57 11.21
N PHE A 23 9.22 0.43 12.08
CA PHE A 23 9.63 1.81 11.80
C PHE A 23 11.10 2.09 12.13
N ASN A 24 11.79 1.13 12.75
CA ASN A 24 13.21 1.21 13.06
C ASN A 24 14.06 0.78 11.84
N GLY A 25 15.40 0.81 11.99
CA GLY A 25 16.33 0.39 10.94
C GLY A 25 16.27 -1.11 10.56
N THR A 26 15.48 -1.91 11.27
CA THR A 26 15.30 -3.34 11.00
C THR A 26 14.38 -3.55 9.80
N LYS A 27 14.93 -4.00 8.67
CA LYS A 27 14.16 -4.27 7.46
C LYS A 27 13.47 -5.63 7.54
N LEU A 28 12.15 -5.65 7.42
CA LEU A 28 11.33 -6.87 7.39
C LEU A 28 10.60 -7.01 6.05
N VAL A 29 10.37 -8.24 5.63
CA VAL A 29 9.51 -8.53 4.48
C VAL A 29 8.07 -8.50 4.96
N ILE A 30 7.31 -7.47 4.56
CA ILE A 30 5.88 -7.40 4.83
C ILE A 30 5.15 -7.61 3.50
N PRO A 31 4.28 -8.63 3.38
CA PRO A 31 3.59 -8.89 2.13
C PRO A 31 2.61 -7.77 1.80
N LYS A 32 2.43 -7.48 0.51
CA LYS A 32 1.43 -6.52 0.04
C LYS A 32 0.05 -7.17 0.09
N ALA A 33 -0.94 -6.44 0.60
CA ALA A 33 -2.34 -6.87 0.57
C ALA A 33 -2.92 -6.72 -0.85
N PRO A 34 -3.95 -7.51 -1.22
CA PRO A 34 -4.64 -7.36 -2.50
C PRO A 34 -5.26 -5.96 -2.65
N ALA A 35 -5.20 -5.42 -3.88
CA ALA A 35 -5.75 -4.10 -4.19
C ALA A 35 -7.29 -4.08 -4.32
N LEU A 36 -7.94 -5.25 -4.43
CA LEU A 36 -9.38 -5.38 -4.70
C LEU A 36 -10.25 -4.59 -3.71
N GLY A 37 -9.85 -4.52 -2.44
CA GLY A 37 -10.59 -3.79 -1.40
C GLY A 37 -10.14 -2.34 -1.20
N LEU A 38 -9.16 -1.85 -1.95
CA LEU A 38 -8.61 -0.52 -1.78
C LEU A 38 -9.49 0.52 -2.49
N LEU A 39 -10.05 1.45 -1.72
CA LEU A 39 -10.87 2.53 -2.25
C LEU A 39 -10.40 3.88 -1.69
N LEU A 40 -10.06 4.81 -2.59
CA LEU A 40 -9.87 6.21 -2.21
C LEU A 40 -11.23 6.82 -1.87
N GLN A 41 -11.42 7.20 -0.61
CA GLN A 41 -12.73 7.66 -0.12
C GLN A 41 -13.04 9.10 -0.52
N GLU A 42 -12.15 10.03 -0.21
CA GLU A 42 -12.26 11.43 -0.59
C GLU A 42 -10.91 12.16 -0.48
N PRO A 43 -10.58 13.05 -1.44
CA PRO A 43 -9.52 14.04 -1.26
C PRO A 43 -9.95 15.10 -0.24
N ARG A 44 -8.98 15.73 0.46
CA ARG A 44 -9.25 16.81 1.43
C ARG A 44 -8.59 18.11 0.97
N PHE A 45 -9.40 19.15 0.77
CA PHE A 45 -8.98 20.46 0.28
C PHE A 45 -9.04 21.56 1.37
N GLY A 46 -9.12 21.19 2.65
CA GLY A 46 -9.28 22.17 3.74
C GLY A 46 -8.21 23.26 3.79
N THR A 47 -6.93 22.90 3.66
CA THR A 47 -5.82 23.88 3.62
C THR A 47 -5.88 24.75 2.37
N TYR A 48 -6.20 24.16 1.22
CA TYR A 48 -6.35 24.90 -0.03
C TYR A 48 -7.46 25.94 0.06
N ASN A 49 -8.65 25.54 0.53
CA ASN A 49 -9.80 26.43 0.67
C ASN A 49 -9.51 27.59 1.65
N LYS A 50 -8.74 27.35 2.72
CA LYS A 50 -8.29 28.43 3.63
C LYS A 50 -7.45 29.48 2.93
N HIS A 51 -6.44 29.06 2.15
CA HIS A 51 -5.60 30.00 1.40
C HIS A 51 -6.39 30.76 0.33
N VAL A 52 -7.35 30.10 -0.33
CA VAL A 52 -8.22 30.75 -1.31
C VAL A 52 -9.08 31.83 -0.64
N LEU A 53 -9.64 31.57 0.55
CA LEU A 53 -10.41 32.58 1.29
C LEU A 53 -9.56 33.82 1.62
N GLU A 54 -8.37 33.62 2.19
CA GLU A 54 -7.44 34.72 2.52
C GLU A 54 -7.07 35.54 1.28
N GLU A 55 -6.76 34.88 0.15
CA GLU A 55 -6.45 35.57 -1.10
C GLU A 55 -7.65 36.29 -1.71
N ASN A 56 -8.84 35.70 -1.62
CA ASN A 56 -10.08 36.31 -2.12
C ASN A 56 -10.43 37.57 -1.33
N GLU A 57 -10.27 37.57 0.00
CA GLU A 57 -10.48 38.76 0.84
C GLU A 57 -9.53 39.89 0.45
N LEU A 58 -8.24 39.58 0.25
CA LEU A 58 -7.24 40.55 -0.21
C LEU A 58 -7.54 41.08 -1.61
N ALA A 59 -7.99 40.22 -2.53
CA ALA A 59 -8.34 40.59 -3.90
C ALA A 59 -9.57 41.50 -3.93
N ALA A 60 -10.60 41.17 -3.13
CA ALA A 60 -11.79 42.00 -2.97
C ALA A 60 -11.45 43.39 -2.41
N GLY A 61 -10.59 43.45 -1.38
CA GLY A 61 -10.09 44.72 -0.82
C GLY A 61 -9.29 45.57 -1.81
N ARG A 62 -8.72 44.98 -2.87
CA ARG A 62 -7.98 45.66 -3.94
C ARG A 62 -8.81 45.91 -5.20
N GLY A 63 -10.09 45.54 -5.23
CA GLY A 63 -10.94 45.61 -6.42
C GLY A 63 -10.53 44.68 -7.55
N GLN A 64 -9.74 43.64 -7.27
CA GLN A 64 -9.24 42.65 -8.24
C GLN A 64 -10.21 41.48 -8.35
N THR A 65 -11.38 41.71 -8.95
CA THR A 65 -12.45 40.70 -9.06
C THR A 65 -12.07 39.52 -9.97
N ASP A 66 -11.12 39.72 -10.88
CA ASP A 66 -10.53 38.71 -11.76
C ASP A 66 -9.72 37.64 -11.02
N ARG A 67 -9.31 37.92 -9.78
CA ARG A 67 -8.47 37.04 -8.95
C ARG A 67 -9.25 36.23 -7.94
N ILE A 68 -10.56 36.42 -7.83
CA ILE A 68 -11.42 35.67 -6.93
C ILE A 68 -11.58 34.25 -7.46
N ARG A 69 -11.32 33.24 -6.61
CA ARG A 69 -11.45 31.82 -6.95
C ARG A 69 -12.53 31.13 -6.12
N GLU A 70 -13.19 30.14 -6.72
CA GLU A 70 -14.17 29.31 -6.03
C GLU A 70 -13.48 28.30 -5.09
N LEU A 71 -14.18 27.95 -4.01
CA LEU A 71 -13.74 26.89 -3.11
C LEU A 71 -14.07 25.53 -3.71
N ILE A 72 -13.24 24.54 -3.40
CA ILE A 72 -13.50 23.16 -3.82
C ILE A 72 -14.29 22.48 -2.70
N GLU A 73 -15.55 22.17 -2.98
CA GLU A 73 -16.46 21.48 -2.06
C GLU A 73 -17.18 20.34 -2.78
N TRP A 74 -17.32 19.20 -2.13
CA TRP A 74 -18.02 18.02 -2.65
C TRP A 74 -19.16 17.56 -1.73
N GLU A 75 -19.40 18.27 -0.63
CA GLU A 75 -20.48 17.96 0.30
C GLU A 75 -21.86 17.93 -0.39
N PRO A 76 -22.20 18.89 -1.28
CA PRO A 76 -23.47 18.83 -2.01
C PRO A 76 -23.62 17.60 -2.91
N LEU A 77 -22.52 16.96 -3.29
CA LEU A 77 -22.49 15.76 -4.15
C LEU A 77 -22.36 14.46 -3.33
N ARG A 78 -22.34 14.53 -1.99
CA ARG A 78 -22.07 13.37 -1.13
C ARG A 78 -23.02 12.20 -1.39
N GLU A 79 -24.31 12.48 -1.49
CA GLU A 79 -25.33 11.46 -1.76
C GLU A 79 -25.12 10.77 -3.12
N ASN A 80 -24.80 11.53 -4.16
CA ASN A 80 -24.53 10.99 -5.50
C ASN A 80 -23.26 10.14 -5.51
N ILE A 81 -22.21 10.59 -4.82
CA ILE A 81 -20.95 9.85 -4.68
C ILE A 81 -21.18 8.53 -3.93
N ASP A 82 -21.95 8.55 -2.84
CA ASP A 82 -22.22 7.35 -2.05
C ASP A 82 -23.11 6.37 -2.82
N ALA A 83 -24.15 6.86 -3.50
CA ALA A 83 -24.97 6.05 -4.40
C ALA A 83 -24.11 5.36 -5.48
N PHE A 84 -23.17 6.10 -6.08
CA PHE A 84 -22.23 5.56 -7.05
C PHE A 84 -21.30 4.49 -6.45
N LYS A 85 -20.70 4.76 -5.28
CA LYS A 85 -19.84 3.80 -4.56
C LYS A 85 -20.58 2.49 -4.29
N HIS A 86 -21.82 2.58 -3.81
CA HIS A 86 -22.64 1.40 -3.55
C HIS A 86 -22.99 0.63 -4.82
N ALA A 87 -23.51 1.32 -5.83
CA ALA A 87 -23.98 0.68 -7.05
C ALA A 87 -22.86 0.01 -7.84
N PHE A 88 -21.69 0.67 -7.97
CA PHE A 88 -20.66 0.26 -8.93
C PHE A 88 -19.38 -0.27 -8.29
N ILE A 89 -18.99 0.21 -7.11
CA ILE A 89 -17.71 -0.16 -6.49
C ILE A 89 -17.92 -1.32 -5.52
N TYR A 90 -18.70 -1.12 -4.45
CA TYR A 90 -18.87 -2.13 -3.41
C TYR A 90 -19.53 -3.42 -3.92
N ASN A 91 -20.47 -3.30 -4.87
CA ASN A 91 -21.06 -4.47 -5.51
C ASN A 91 -20.03 -5.26 -6.32
N ARG A 92 -19.16 -4.58 -7.07
CA ARG A 92 -18.11 -5.22 -7.85
C ARG A 92 -17.06 -5.88 -6.96
N ILE A 93 -16.59 -5.19 -5.91
CA ILE A 93 -15.64 -5.76 -4.94
C ILE A 93 -16.18 -7.06 -4.34
N ARG A 94 -17.46 -7.05 -3.91
CA ARG A 94 -18.11 -8.24 -3.35
C ARG A 94 -18.28 -9.36 -4.37
N ALA A 95 -18.68 -9.04 -5.59
CA ALA A 95 -18.85 -10.02 -6.66
C ALA A 95 -17.52 -10.69 -7.05
N GLU A 96 -16.45 -9.89 -7.19
CA GLU A 96 -15.11 -10.40 -7.47
C GLU A 96 -14.56 -11.25 -6.33
N GLU A 97 -14.75 -10.84 -5.06
CA GLU A 97 -14.34 -11.65 -3.91
C GLU A 97 -15.13 -12.96 -3.84
N ALA A 98 -16.44 -12.94 -4.08
CA ALA A 98 -17.26 -14.15 -4.10
C ALA A 98 -16.84 -15.12 -5.22
N LYS A 99 -16.40 -14.60 -6.36
CA LYS A 99 -16.00 -15.39 -7.53
C LYS A 99 -14.58 -15.94 -7.41
N HIS A 100 -13.64 -15.13 -6.93
CA HIS A 100 -12.21 -15.42 -6.97
C HIS A 100 -11.58 -15.67 -5.60
N SER A 101 -12.28 -15.37 -4.50
CA SER A 101 -11.80 -15.57 -3.12
C SER A 101 -10.41 -14.95 -2.91
N VAL A 102 -10.20 -13.73 -3.43
CA VAL A 102 -8.89 -13.08 -3.51
C VAL A 102 -8.30 -12.86 -2.12
N PHE A 103 -9.09 -12.27 -1.22
CA PHE A 103 -8.68 -12.04 0.17
C PHE A 103 -8.57 -13.33 0.94
N ALA A 104 -9.50 -14.27 0.76
CA ALA A 104 -9.45 -15.56 1.44
C ALA A 104 -8.18 -16.37 1.07
N ALA A 105 -7.83 -16.42 -0.22
CA ALA A 105 -6.62 -17.07 -0.70
C ALA A 105 -5.34 -16.39 -0.19
N TRP A 106 -5.31 -15.05 -0.20
CA TRP A 106 -4.21 -14.28 0.36
C TRP A 106 -4.07 -14.44 1.88
N LEU A 107 -5.17 -14.59 2.61
CA LEU A 107 -5.12 -14.82 4.05
C LEU A 107 -4.65 -16.24 4.37
N LYS A 108 -5.17 -17.25 3.66
CA LYS A 108 -4.75 -18.66 3.83
C LYS A 108 -3.25 -18.85 3.62
N PHE A 109 -2.65 -18.05 2.73
CA PHE A 109 -1.22 -18.09 2.49
C PHE A 109 -0.39 -17.96 3.78
N ILE A 110 -0.77 -17.10 4.74
CA ILE A 110 0.04 -16.95 5.97
C ILE A 110 0.01 -18.20 6.85
N ASP A 111 -1.08 -18.97 6.76
CA ASP A 111 -1.26 -20.21 7.51
C ASP A 111 -0.45 -21.37 6.89
N ASP A 112 -0.30 -21.38 5.55
CA ASP A 112 0.42 -22.42 4.81
C ASP A 112 1.93 -22.12 4.63
N TYR A 113 2.38 -20.90 4.95
CA TYR A 113 3.75 -20.45 4.66
C TYR A 113 4.72 -20.64 5.85
N GLU A 114 5.74 -21.47 5.66
CA GLU A 114 6.76 -21.79 6.69
C GLU A 114 8.12 -21.10 6.46
N GLY A 115 8.16 -19.96 5.76
CA GLY A 115 9.41 -19.24 5.50
C GLY A 115 9.95 -18.48 6.72
N TRP A 116 11.27 -18.29 6.73
CA TRP A 116 11.97 -17.59 7.82
C TRP A 116 11.58 -16.11 7.92
N GLU A 117 11.08 -15.52 6.84
CA GLU A 117 10.76 -14.09 6.72
C GLU A 117 9.61 -13.68 7.62
N PHE A 118 8.66 -14.58 7.89
CA PHE A 118 7.48 -14.29 8.72
C PHE A 118 7.60 -14.83 10.14
N LYS A 119 8.78 -15.30 10.56
CA LYS A 119 9.01 -15.73 11.95
C LYS A 119 8.81 -14.60 12.97
N TYR A 120 8.79 -13.34 12.55
CA TYR A 120 8.42 -12.21 13.40
C TYR A 120 6.92 -12.23 13.79
N LEU A 121 6.07 -12.98 13.08
CA LEU A 121 4.66 -13.21 13.43
C LEU A 121 4.55 -14.32 14.49
N ASN A 122 5.18 -14.10 15.64
CA ASN A 122 5.14 -15.01 16.77
C ASN A 122 4.31 -14.42 17.93
N PRO A 123 3.84 -15.25 18.89
CA PRO A 123 3.10 -14.77 20.05
C PRO A 123 3.91 -13.87 21.01
N ARG A 124 5.25 -13.85 20.90
CA ARG A 124 6.12 -13.02 21.75
C ARG A 124 6.23 -11.58 21.23
N GLY A 125 5.92 -11.33 19.97
CA GLY A 125 6.08 -10.02 19.33
C GLY A 125 7.56 -9.61 19.20
N GLU A 126 8.46 -10.59 19.15
CA GLU A 126 9.89 -10.38 18.98
C GLU A 126 10.28 -10.54 17.51
N VAL A 127 11.19 -9.72 17.01
CA VAL A 127 11.73 -9.86 15.66
C VAL A 127 13.02 -10.68 15.73
N PRO A 128 13.02 -11.96 15.32
CA PRO A 128 14.23 -12.76 15.35
C PRO A 128 15.23 -12.25 14.30
N PRO A 129 16.56 -12.33 14.55
CA PRO A 129 17.57 -11.91 13.58
C PRO A 129 17.44 -12.60 12.23
N GLU A 130 16.89 -13.82 12.23
CA GLU A 130 16.62 -14.58 11.01
C GLU A 130 15.64 -13.86 10.09
N ALA A 131 14.58 -13.23 10.63
CA ALA A 131 13.54 -12.54 9.86
C ALA A 131 14.00 -11.20 9.27
N VAL A 132 15.16 -10.70 9.70
CA VAL A 132 15.73 -9.44 9.24
C VAL A 132 16.35 -9.60 7.86
N VAL A 133 16.00 -8.68 6.97
CA VAL A 133 16.56 -8.59 5.62
C VAL A 133 17.91 -7.88 5.69
N HIS A 134 18.96 -8.58 5.27
CA HIS A 134 20.30 -8.01 5.15
C HIS A 134 20.57 -7.61 3.70
N PRO A 135 20.89 -6.33 3.42
CA PRO A 135 21.28 -5.87 2.09
C PRO A 135 22.45 -6.71 1.53
N GLY A 136 22.36 -7.13 0.27
CA GLY A 136 23.40 -7.92 -0.40
C GLY A 136 23.46 -9.41 -0.03
N LYS A 137 22.65 -9.88 0.93
CA LYS A 137 22.56 -11.31 1.30
C LYS A 137 21.15 -11.84 1.03
N ARG A 138 20.87 -12.19 -0.23
CA ARG A 138 19.61 -12.86 -0.60
C ARG A 138 19.64 -14.30 -0.10
N LYS A 139 18.87 -14.63 0.93
CA LYS A 139 18.71 -16.04 1.35
C LYS A 139 17.90 -16.78 0.27
N ARG A 140 18.39 -17.93 -0.20
CA ARG A 140 17.84 -18.69 -1.34
C ARG A 140 16.42 -19.21 -1.03
N GLY A 141 15.47 -19.10 -1.97
CA GLY A 141 14.14 -19.76 -1.93
C GLY A 141 12.92 -18.93 -1.46
N THR A 142 13.07 -17.62 -1.31
CA THR A 142 12.21 -16.77 -0.45
C THR A 142 11.16 -15.93 -1.18
N THR A 143 11.59 -15.11 -2.14
CA THR A 143 10.70 -14.19 -2.86
C THR A 143 9.98 -14.86 -4.02
N ASP A 144 10.60 -15.87 -4.63
CA ASP A 144 10.07 -16.51 -5.83
C ASP A 144 8.83 -17.33 -5.52
N LYS A 145 8.80 -18.09 -4.41
CA LYS A 145 7.61 -18.85 -4.00
C LYS A 145 6.43 -17.95 -3.64
N PHE A 146 6.68 -16.83 -2.97
CA PHE A 146 5.65 -15.82 -2.64
C PHE A 146 5.05 -15.20 -3.91
N ARG A 147 5.90 -14.77 -4.86
CA ARG A 147 5.45 -14.19 -6.14
C ARG A 147 4.77 -15.24 -7.03
N GLU A 148 5.29 -16.46 -7.04
CA GLU A 148 4.76 -17.58 -7.81
C GLU A 148 3.40 -18.04 -7.28
N TYR A 149 3.16 -18.05 -5.96
CA TYR A 149 1.86 -18.39 -5.37
C TYR A 149 0.79 -17.32 -5.68
N LEU A 150 1.14 -16.03 -5.60
CA LEU A 150 0.26 -14.94 -6.02
C LEU A 150 -0.08 -15.01 -7.52
N TRP A 151 0.88 -15.41 -8.38
CA TRP A 151 0.69 -15.53 -9.83
C TRP A 151 -0.05 -16.81 -10.26
N LYS A 152 0.07 -17.90 -9.49
CA LYS A 152 -0.59 -19.19 -9.78
C LYS A 152 -2.05 -19.25 -9.34
N ASN A 153 -2.48 -18.43 -8.38
CA ASN A 153 -3.89 -18.32 -8.02
C ASN A 153 -4.62 -17.32 -8.95
N PRO A 154 -5.63 -17.77 -9.73
CA PRO A 154 -6.16 -17.05 -10.90
C PRO A 154 -7.00 -15.80 -10.60
N ALA A 155 -7.07 -15.34 -9.35
CA ALA A 155 -7.65 -14.05 -8.97
C ALA A 155 -6.96 -12.84 -9.62
N SER A 156 -5.74 -13.03 -10.15
CA SER A 156 -4.94 -11.99 -10.83
C SER A 156 -5.16 -11.93 -12.36
N LYS A 157 -5.88 -12.87 -12.98
CA LYS A 157 -6.13 -12.85 -14.44
C LYS A 157 -7.36 -12.01 -14.80
N GLY A 158 -7.35 -10.74 -14.39
CA GLY A 158 -8.25 -9.70 -14.87
C GLY A 158 -7.41 -8.54 -15.43
N ASP A 159 -7.16 -8.60 -16.73
CA ASP A 159 -6.42 -7.66 -17.59
C ASP A 159 -4.93 -7.41 -17.31
N GLU A 160 -4.14 -7.56 -18.37
CA GLU A 160 -2.70 -7.32 -18.41
C GLU A 160 -2.34 -5.83 -18.43
N SER A 161 -1.11 -5.56 -17.97
CA SER A 161 -0.27 -4.37 -18.19
C SER A 161 -0.32 -3.22 -17.16
N VAL A 162 0.30 -3.44 -16.01
CA VAL A 162 1.21 -2.44 -15.41
C VAL A 162 2.54 -3.15 -15.13
N THR A 163 3.47 -3.04 -16.07
CA THR A 163 4.88 -3.36 -15.85
C THR A 163 5.44 -2.34 -14.86
N ASP A 164 5.53 -2.73 -13.59
CA ASP A 164 6.28 -2.01 -12.55
C ASP A 164 7.78 -2.27 -12.79
N SER A 165 8.38 -1.43 -13.64
CA SER A 165 9.81 -1.44 -13.94
C SER A 165 10.56 -0.66 -12.86
N GLU A 166 10.75 -1.27 -11.70
CA GLU A 166 11.72 -0.83 -10.70
C GLU A 166 12.61 -1.99 -10.33
N ASP A 167 13.56 -2.33 -11.21
CA ASP A 167 14.79 -3.06 -10.90
C ASP A 167 15.75 -2.92 -12.11
N GLU A 168 16.26 -1.71 -12.37
CA GLU A 168 17.53 -1.57 -13.10
C GLU A 168 18.69 -1.58 -12.11
N ASP A 169 19.29 -2.75 -11.98
CA ASP A 169 20.60 -2.99 -11.38
C ASP A 169 21.67 -2.32 -12.25
N THR A 170 22.11 -1.11 -11.87
CA THR A 170 23.26 -0.46 -12.50
C THR A 170 24.55 -0.98 -11.88
N SER A 171 24.94 -2.20 -12.28
CA SER A 171 26.31 -2.66 -12.13
C SER A 171 27.23 -1.87 -13.08
N LYS A 172 27.75 -0.71 -12.64
CA LYS A 172 28.90 -0.07 -13.30
C LYS A 172 30.19 -0.50 -12.62
N LYS A 173 31.01 -1.25 -13.38
CA LYS A 173 32.41 -1.59 -13.08
C LYS A 173 33.23 -0.31 -12.79
N PRO A 174 34.25 -0.38 -11.92
CA PRO A 174 35.18 0.73 -11.76
C PRO A 174 36.09 0.79 -12.99
N ASN A 175 36.17 1.94 -13.66
CA ASN A 175 37.21 2.18 -14.65
C ASN A 175 38.20 3.20 -14.09
N ALA A 176 39.46 2.75 -14.06
CA ALA A 176 40.64 3.49 -13.68
C ALA A 176 40.96 4.60 -14.69
N ASP A 177 41.74 5.57 -14.19
CA ASP A 177 42.63 6.49 -14.88
C ASP A 177 42.06 7.53 -15.86
N MET A 178 42.28 8.81 -15.53
CA MET A 178 43.07 9.71 -16.37
C MET A 178 43.49 10.96 -15.60
N GLU A 179 44.81 11.09 -15.39
CA GLU A 179 45.52 12.37 -15.41
C GLU A 179 45.41 12.98 -16.82
N GLY A 180 45.46 14.32 -16.90
CA GLY A 180 45.49 15.09 -18.14
C GLY A 180 44.96 16.51 -17.95
#